data_AF-A0A3S4JFV4-F1
#
_entry.id   AF-A0A3S4JFV4-F1
#
_cell.length_a   1.000
_cell.length_b   1.000
_cell.length_c   1.000
_cell.angle_alpha   90.00
_cell.angle_beta   90.00
_cell.angle_gamma   90.00
#
_symmetry.space_group_name_H-M   'P 1'
#
loop_
_entity.id
_entity.type
_entity.pdbx_description
1 polymer ?
#
loop_
_entity_poly.entity_id
_entity_poly.type
_entity_poly.pdbx_seq_one_letter_code
_entity_poly.pdbx_strand_id
1 'polypeptide(L)'
;MSIVFNTVAKPSGSLCNLSCKYCFYLDKPRGQRVMSDDVLETYIRRVIDDTPSSEVSFCWQGGEPTLCGLSFYQKVVRLQQRYANGKTIYNSLQTNGVLINEEWGGFLCAAPVPDWYID
;
A
#
# COMPACT_ATOMS: atom_id res chain seq x y z
N MET A 1 16.02 -13.35 17.47
CA MET A 1 15.13 -13.88 16.42
C MET A 1 14.33 -12.71 15.91
N SER A 2 14.61 -12.23 14.69
CA SER A 2 13.84 -11.14 14.07
C SER A 2 12.48 -11.70 13.66
N ILE A 3 11.42 -11.24 14.32
CA ILE A 3 10.05 -11.54 13.88
C ILE A 3 9.76 -10.53 12.77
N VAL A 4 9.67 -11.02 11.54
CA VAL A 4 9.27 -10.22 10.39
C VAL A 4 7.75 -10.20 10.33
N PHE A 5 7.15 -9.04 10.56
CA PHE A 5 5.70 -8.84 10.49
C PHE A 5 5.37 -8.25 9.11
N ASN A 6 4.59 -8.98 8.31
CA ASN A 6 4.16 -8.52 6.99
C ASN A 6 2.65 -8.29 6.99
N THR A 7 2.25 -7.09 6.58
CA THR A 7 0.85 -6.68 6.55
C THR A 7 0.38 -6.48 5.13
N VAL A 8 -0.81 -7.00 4.82
CA VAL A 8 -1.47 -6.81 3.53
C VAL A 8 -2.67 -5.87 3.71
N ALA A 9 -2.54 -4.64 3.26
CA ALA A 9 -3.60 -3.65 3.24
C ALA A 9 -4.36 -3.66 1.92
N LYS A 10 -5.67 -3.39 1.99
CA LYS A 10 -6.56 -3.29 0.83
C LYS A 10 -7.18 -1.88 0.76
N PRO A 11 -6.41 -0.85 0.36
CA PRO A 11 -6.84 0.53 0.48
C PRO A 11 -8.06 0.87 -0.41
N SER A 12 -8.25 0.18 -1.52
CA SER A 12 -9.43 0.29 -2.39
C SER A 12 -10.51 -0.77 -2.12
N GLY A 13 -10.36 -1.57 -1.05
CA GLY A 13 -11.27 -2.66 -0.74
C GLY A 13 -11.31 -3.72 -1.85
N SER A 14 -12.49 -3.92 -2.45
CA SER A 14 -12.69 -4.80 -3.62
C SER A 14 -12.85 -4.05 -4.95
N LEU A 15 -12.72 -2.72 -4.95
CA LEU A 15 -12.88 -1.91 -6.15
C LEU A 15 -11.75 -2.21 -7.14
N CYS A 16 -12.09 -2.61 -8.35
CA CYS A 16 -11.15 -2.89 -9.44
C CYS A 16 -11.68 -2.34 -10.77
N ASN A 17 -10.78 -1.89 -11.65
CA ASN A 17 -11.10 -1.45 -13.01
C ASN A 17 -11.17 -2.60 -14.02
N LEU A 18 -10.88 -3.83 -13.59
CA LEU A 18 -10.99 -5.05 -14.41
C LEU A 18 -12.08 -5.99 -13.89
N SER A 19 -12.47 -6.96 -14.71
CA SER A 19 -13.44 -8.02 -14.36
C SER A 19 -12.91 -9.39 -14.76
N CYS A 20 -11.77 -9.78 -14.18
CA CYS A 20 -11.12 -11.06 -14.47
C CYS A 20 -12.04 -12.23 -14.10
N LYS A 21 -12.22 -13.18 -15.03
CA LYS A 21 -13.17 -14.31 -14.88
C LYS A 21 -12.93 -15.19 -13.65
N TYR A 22 -11.71 -15.19 -13.12
CA TYR A 22 -11.29 -15.98 -11.96
C TYR A 22 -11.26 -15.18 -10.65
N CYS A 23 -11.64 -13.89 -10.66
CA CYS A 23 -11.46 -13.01 -9.51
C CYS A 23 -12.67 -13.05 -8.56
N PHE A 24 -12.50 -13.68 -7.40
CA PHE A 24 -13.54 -13.75 -6.36
C PHE A 24 -13.82 -12.40 -5.65
N TYR A 25 -13.02 -11.35 -5.90
CA TYR A 25 -13.30 -10.01 -5.36
C TYR A 25 -14.48 -9.33 -6.05
N LEU A 26 -14.83 -9.77 -7.27
CA LEU A 26 -15.94 -9.18 -8.03
C LEU A 26 -17.29 -9.34 -7.34
N ASP A 27 -17.45 -10.44 -6.59
CA ASP A 27 -18.68 -10.75 -5.85
C ASP A 27 -18.77 -10.01 -4.50
N LYS A 28 -17.72 -9.28 -4.12
CA LYS A 28 -17.71 -8.49 -2.87
C LYS A 28 -18.39 -7.14 -3.10
N PRO A 29 -19.11 -6.60 -2.09
CA PRO A 29 -19.78 -5.30 -2.21
C PRO A 29 -18.78 -4.21 -2.60
N ARG A 30 -19.03 -3.51 -3.71
CA ARG A 30 -18.19 -2.41 -4.22
C ARG A 30 -18.38 -1.08 -3.47
N GLY A 31 -18.91 -1.13 -2.25
CA GLY A 31 -19.35 0.04 -1.48
C GLY A 31 -18.29 0.65 -0.56
N GLN A 32 -17.10 0.06 -0.46
CA GLN A 32 -16.05 0.60 0.40
C GLN A 32 -15.25 1.68 -0.33
N ARG A 33 -15.36 2.91 0.19
CA ARG A 33 -14.55 4.07 -0.18
C ARG A 33 -13.08 3.74 0.06
N VAL A 34 -12.20 4.40 -0.70
CA VAL A 34 -10.76 4.42 -0.42
C VAL A 34 -10.55 4.64 1.09
N MET A 35 -9.61 3.88 1.67
CA MET A 35 -9.24 3.98 3.08
C MET A 35 -9.10 5.45 3.49
N SER A 36 -9.87 5.87 4.50
CA SER A 36 -9.84 7.25 4.98
C SER A 36 -8.52 7.60 5.63
N ASP A 37 -8.17 8.90 5.62
CA ASP A 37 -6.91 9.40 6.18
C ASP A 37 -6.67 8.99 7.64
N ASP A 38 -7.69 9.07 8.50
CA ASP A 38 -7.55 8.70 9.91
C ASP A 38 -7.22 7.21 10.10
N VAL A 39 -7.81 6.35 9.24
CA VAL A 39 -7.56 4.91 9.24
C VAL A 39 -6.17 4.64 8.68
N LEU A 40 -5.77 5.34 7.61
CA LEU A 40 -4.45 5.21 7.02
C LEU A 40 -3.34 5.58 8.00
N GLU A 41 -3.45 6.72 8.67
CA GLU A 41 -2.48 7.17 9.66
C GLU A 41 -2.42 6.23 10.87
N THR A 42 -3.58 5.80 11.37
CA THR A 42 -3.65 4.82 12.47
C THR A 42 -3.02 3.48 12.07
N TYR A 43 -3.30 3.01 10.86
CA TYR A 43 -2.74 1.77 10.32
C TYR A 43 -1.21 1.84 10.23
N ILE A 44 -0.68 2.87 9.57
CA ILE A 44 0.78 3.04 9.40
C ILE A 44 1.48 3.13 10.74
N ARG A 45 0.97 3.97 11.65
CA ARG A 45 1.57 4.15 12.99
C ARG A 45 1.59 2.85 13.76
N ARG A 46 0.47 2.12 13.83
CA ARG A 46 0.39 0.85 14.56
C ARG A 46 1.29 -0.22 13.97
N VAL A 47 1.32 -0.38 12.65
CA VAL A 47 2.20 -1.38 12.02
C VAL A 47 3.66 -1.10 12.35
N ILE A 48 4.08 0.17 12.35
CA ILE A 48 5.45 0.54 12.71
C ILE A 48 5.71 0.33 14.21
N ASP A 49 4.82 0.79 15.09
CA ASP A 49 4.95 0.70 16.55
C ASP A 49 5.00 -0.77 17.01
N ASP A 50 4.11 -1.60 16.46
CA ASP A 50 3.91 -3.00 16.87
C ASP A 50 4.91 -3.98 16.24
N THR A 51 5.63 -3.58 15.17
CA THR A 51 6.65 -4.43 14.54
C THR A 51 7.95 -4.39 15.36
N PRO A 52 8.43 -5.47 15.99
CA PRO A 52 9.62 -5.42 16.84
C PRO A 52 10.94 -5.31 16.06
N SER A 53 10.94 -5.61 14.76
CA SER A 53 12.10 -5.55 13.88
C SER A 53 12.52 -4.09 13.57
N SER A 54 13.78 -3.90 13.18
CA SER A 54 14.28 -2.65 12.59
C SER A 54 13.77 -2.43 11.15
N GLU A 55 13.13 -3.44 10.57
CA GLU A 55 12.59 -3.44 9.22
C GLU A 55 11.07 -3.66 9.28
N VAL A 56 10.31 -2.84 8.55
CA VAL A 56 8.84 -2.92 8.50
C VAL A 56 8.39 -2.96 7.05
N SER A 57 7.61 -3.99 6.70
CA SER A 57 7.10 -4.18 5.33
C SER A 57 5.60 -3.93 5.24
N PHE A 58 5.21 -3.13 4.25
CA PHE A 58 3.82 -2.84 3.90
C PHE A 58 3.50 -3.39 2.52
N CYS A 59 2.55 -4.31 2.42
CA CYS A 59 2.04 -4.81 1.13
C CYS A 59 0.69 -4.17 0.81
N TRP A 60 0.60 -3.49 -0.32
CA TRP A 60 -0.59 -2.80 -0.81
C TRP A 60 -1.25 -3.63 -1.92
N GLN A 61 -2.44 -4.17 -1.64
CA GLN A 61 -3.20 -5.05 -2.54
C GLN A 61 -4.68 -4.65 -2.59
N GLY A 62 -5.54 -5.57 -3.06
CA GLY A 62 -6.98 -5.48 -3.00
C GLY A 62 -7.56 -4.78 -4.21
N GLY A 63 -8.65 -5.35 -4.74
CA GLY A 63 -9.28 -4.87 -5.96
C GLY A 63 -8.24 -4.50 -7.02
N GLU A 64 -8.15 -3.22 -7.32
CA GLU A 64 -6.96 -2.59 -7.89
C GLU A 64 -6.50 -1.44 -6.97
N PRO A 65 -5.30 -1.49 -6.36
CA PRO A 65 -4.87 -0.50 -5.38
C PRO A 65 -4.47 0.85 -6.01
N THR A 66 -4.01 0.88 -7.27
CA THR A 66 -3.68 2.13 -7.98
C THR A 66 -4.89 3.06 -8.18
N LEU A 67 -6.13 2.55 -8.04
CA LEU A 67 -7.36 3.36 -8.02
C LEU A 67 -7.43 4.35 -6.86
N CYS A 68 -6.61 4.19 -5.81
CA CYS A 68 -6.49 5.20 -4.76
C CYS A 68 -5.79 6.48 -5.23
N GLY A 69 -5.07 6.42 -6.36
CA GLY A 69 -4.34 7.54 -6.97
C GLY A 69 -3.00 7.84 -6.30
N LEU A 70 -2.11 8.54 -7.03
CA LEU A 70 -0.76 8.87 -6.54
C LEU A 70 -0.74 9.71 -5.27
N SER A 71 -1.70 10.62 -5.09
CA SER A 71 -1.78 11.48 -3.90
C SER A 71 -1.98 10.69 -2.61
N PHE A 72 -2.65 9.53 -2.67
CA PHE A 72 -2.77 8.58 -1.58
C PHE A 72 -1.40 7.99 -1.21
N TYR A 73 -0.63 7.51 -2.19
CA TYR A 73 0.68 6.89 -1.94
C TYR A 73 1.76 7.89 -1.55
N GLN A 74 1.69 9.13 -2.04
CA GLN A 74 2.51 10.22 -1.52
C GLN A 74 2.22 10.47 -0.04
N LYS A 75 0.95 10.36 0.39
CA LYS A 75 0.56 10.47 1.81
C LYS A 75 1.07 9.28 2.63
N VAL A 76 0.96 8.06 2.10
CA VAL A 76 1.55 6.85 2.69
C VAL A 76 3.03 7.09 3.03
N VAL A 77 3.82 7.51 2.04
CA VAL A 77 5.26 7.75 2.21
C VAL A 77 5.53 8.80 3.28
N ARG A 78 4.80 9.93 3.27
CA ARG A 78 4.96 10.98 4.29
C ARG A 78 4.67 10.47 5.70
N LEU A 79 3.62 9.68 5.87
CA LEU A 79 3.25 9.10 7.17
C LEU A 79 4.27 8.06 7.62
N GLN A 80 4.72 7.18 6.72
CA GLN A 80 5.75 6.19 7.01
C GLN A 80 7.05 6.86 7.46
N GLN A 81 7.51 7.89 6.76
CA GLN A 81 8.70 8.67 7.15
C GLN A 81 8.52 9.36 8.51
N ARG A 82 7.34 9.93 8.78
CA ARG A 82 7.02 10.57 10.06
C ARG A 82 7.09 9.59 11.23
N TYR A 83 6.59 8.37 11.06
CA TYR A 83 6.45 7.39 12.13
C TYR A 83 7.57 6.35 12.17
N ALA A 84 8.46 6.29 11.17
CA ALA A 84 9.50 5.27 11.02
C ALA A 84 10.33 5.04 12.29
N ASN A 85 10.59 6.09 13.08
CA ASN A 85 11.31 6.01 14.36
C ASN A 85 12.64 5.24 14.25
N GLY A 86 13.41 5.52 13.19
CA GLY A 86 14.69 4.87 12.90
C GLY A 86 14.60 3.50 12.24
N LYS A 87 13.39 2.97 11.99
CA LYS A 87 13.19 1.72 11.24
C LYS A 87 13.26 1.94 9.74
N THR A 88 13.75 0.94 9.02
CA THR A 88 13.71 0.88 7.56
C THR A 88 12.33 0.42 7.12
N ILE A 89 11.71 1.15 6.19
CA ILE A 89 10.38 0.85 5.67
C ILE A 89 10.52 0.29 4.26
N TYR A 90 9.81 -0.79 3.98
CA TYR A 90 9.68 -1.39 2.66
C TYR A 90 8.21 -1.36 2.22
N ASN A 91 7.97 -1.05 0.95
CA ASN A 91 6.64 -1.12 0.38
C ASN A 91 6.61 -2.16 -0.74
N SER A 92 5.51 -2.90 -0.87
CA SER A 92 5.20 -3.62 -2.10
C SER A 92 3.80 -3.26 -2.60
N LEU A 93 3.64 -3.18 -3.92
CA LEU A 93 2.39 -2.85 -4.59
C LEU A 93 2.03 -3.98 -5.56
N GLN A 94 0.91 -4.65 -5.31
CA GLN A 94 0.36 -5.63 -6.23
C GLN A 94 -0.67 -4.96 -7.14
N THR A 95 -0.38 -4.87 -8.44
CA THR A 95 -1.23 -4.14 -9.38
C THR A 95 -1.49 -4.94 -10.66
N ASN A 96 -2.65 -4.73 -11.28
CA ASN A 96 -2.92 -5.23 -12.62
C ASN A 96 -2.14 -4.49 -13.73
N GLY A 97 -1.44 -3.40 -13.38
CA GLY A 97 -0.54 -2.68 -14.29
C GLY A 97 -1.22 -1.72 -15.26
N VAL A 98 -2.55 -1.75 -15.42
CA VAL A 98 -3.27 -0.99 -16.45
C VAL A 98 -3.17 0.53 -16.25
N LEU A 99 -3.02 0.98 -14.99
CA LEU A 99 -2.92 2.39 -14.65
C LEU A 99 -1.47 2.89 -14.48
N ILE A 100 -0.47 2.04 -14.69
CA ILE A 100 0.94 2.43 -14.59
C ILE A 100 1.31 3.25 -15.83
N ASN A 101 1.56 4.54 -15.61
CA ASN A 101 2.04 5.50 -16.58
C ASN A 101 3.40 6.08 -16.14
N GLU A 102 3.91 7.10 -16.84
CA GLU A 102 5.19 7.73 -16.52
C GLU A 102 5.23 8.34 -15.11
N GLU A 103 4.12 8.93 -14.64
CA GLU A 103 4.04 9.51 -13.29
C GLU A 103 4.13 8.41 -12.21
N TRP A 104 3.45 7.29 -12.42
CA TRP A 104 3.56 6.11 -11.55
C TRP A 104 4.96 5.51 -11.59
N GLY A 105 5.53 5.33 -12.79
CA GLY A 105 6.90 4.83 -12.94
C GLY A 105 7.91 5.74 -12.23
N GLY A 106 7.77 7.06 -12.39
CA GLY A 106 8.59 8.04 -11.68
C GLY A 106 8.44 7.94 -10.17
N PHE A 107 7.21 7.83 -9.66
CA PHE A 107 6.96 7.68 -8.22
C PHE A 107 7.56 6.40 -7.64
N LEU A 108 7.41 5.27 -8.32
CA LEU A 108 7.86 3.95 -7.86
C LEU A 108 9.38 3.78 -7.93
N CYS A 109 10.06 4.48 -8.85
CA CYS A 109 11.51 4.45 -9.00
C CYS A 109 12.25 5.57 -8.24
N ALA A 110 11.54 6.55 -7.68
CA ALA A 110 12.18 7.71 -7.05
C ALA A 110 12.89 7.33 -5.74
N ALA A 111 14.18 7.64 -5.65
CA ALA A 111 14.90 7.70 -4.37
C ALA A 111 14.68 9.09 -3.70
N PRO A 112 14.64 9.21 -2.36
CA PRO A 112 14.84 8.18 -1.32
C PRO A 112 13.50 7.66 -0.75
N VAL A 113 12.52 7.39 -1.59
CA VAL A 113 11.25 6.78 -1.15
C VAL A 113 11.54 5.36 -0.66
N PRO A 114 10.92 4.85 0.42
CA PRO A 114 11.08 3.45 0.85
C PRO A 114 10.93 2.50 -0.33
N ASP A 115 11.87 1.57 -0.48
CA ASP A 115 12.00 0.69 -1.65
C ASP A 115 10.63 0.06 -1.99
N TRP A 116 10.15 0.33 -3.21
CA TRP A 116 8.92 -0.23 -3.75
C TRP A 116 9.23 -1.51 -4.53
N TYR A 117 8.64 -2.61 -4.10
CA TYR A 117 8.56 -3.85 -4.88
C TYR A 117 7.23 -3.91 -5.63
N ILE A 118 7.26 -4.23 -6.92
CA ILE A 118 6.04 -4.42 -7.72
C ILE A 118 5.80 -5.92 -7.83
N ASP A 119 4.69 -6.38 -7.24
CA ASP A 119 4.26 -7.79 -7.17
C ASP A 119 3.18 -8.12 -8.21
#